data_AF-A0A5C4L2L5-F1
#
_entry.id   AF-A0A5C4L2L5-F1
#
_cell.length_a   1.000
_cell.length_b   1.000
_cell.length_c   1.000
_cell.angle_alpha   90.00
_cell.angle_beta   90.00
_cell.angle_gamma   90.00
#
_symmetry.space_group_name_H-M   'P 1'
#
loop_
_entity.id
_entity.type
_entity.pdbx_description
1 polymer ?
#
loop_
_entity_poly.entity_id
_entity_poly.type
_entity_poly.pdbx_seq_one_letter_code
_entity_poly.pdbx_strand_id
1 'polypeptide(L)'
;MERDTSTAPSPSIYQLAPEQIAGPYFRNPKLLRRNISEGAEGLPLLLRLSIVDAMTGQPVSGALVDIWHCNARGAYSGWSRINPDLEVDSDAIGSVPRTDDDTYLRGSQFCDQQGRVRFTTIYPGFYAGRALHIHVAVRMVSGSEYLEERNVAWVGQLYFPEVVSRAVLNARDYRGRASTPLNNADDSYYSNMRGEDSTLTVWPIGRDSHEDGFFGHLTIGIDTFAASSQIKPEDFDKYTV
;
A
#
# COMPACT_ATOMS: atom_id res chain seq x y z
N MET A 1 -12.33 -6.65 -53.94
CA MET A 1 -11.35 -6.14 -52.95
C MET A 1 -12.12 -5.26 -51.99
N GLU A 2 -12.75 -5.86 -51.00
CA GLU A 2 -13.36 -5.12 -49.89
C GLU A 2 -12.24 -4.88 -48.86
N ARG A 3 -11.99 -3.61 -48.56
CA ARG A 3 -11.01 -3.22 -47.55
C ARG A 3 -11.64 -3.46 -46.19
N ASP A 4 -11.12 -4.47 -45.50
CA ASP A 4 -11.36 -4.73 -44.10
C ASP A 4 -10.78 -3.57 -43.27
N THR A 5 -11.64 -2.67 -42.83
CA THR A 5 -11.27 -1.59 -41.91
C THR A 5 -11.21 -2.19 -40.51
N SER A 6 -10.04 -2.71 -40.15
CA SER A 6 -9.66 -3.02 -38.78
C SER A 6 -9.90 -1.78 -37.90
N THR A 7 -10.95 -1.82 -37.10
CA THR A 7 -11.23 -0.81 -36.09
C THR A 7 -10.21 -0.99 -34.98
N ALA A 8 -9.28 -0.04 -34.84
CA ALA A 8 -8.36 -0.04 -33.70
C ALA A 8 -9.18 0.00 -32.40
N PRO A 9 -8.84 -0.83 -31.39
CA PRO A 9 -9.53 -0.76 -30.10
C PRO A 9 -9.37 0.65 -29.54
N SER A 10 -10.49 1.26 -29.13
CA SER A 10 -10.46 2.52 -28.40
C SER A 10 -9.57 2.37 -27.16
N PRO A 11 -8.73 3.36 -26.83
CA PRO A 11 -7.94 3.29 -25.61
C PRO A 11 -8.91 3.12 -24.44
N SER A 12 -8.72 2.05 -23.67
CA SER A 12 -9.38 1.94 -22.38
C SER A 12 -8.82 3.09 -21.55
N ILE A 13 -9.59 4.15 -21.36
CA ILE A 13 -9.25 5.21 -20.42
C ILE A 13 -9.26 4.53 -19.05
N TYR A 14 -8.08 4.26 -18.50
CA TYR A 14 -7.99 3.81 -17.13
C TYR A 14 -8.29 5.03 -16.27
N GLN A 15 -9.24 4.86 -15.33
CA GLN A 15 -9.54 5.93 -14.40
C GLN A 15 -8.29 6.21 -13.55
N LEU A 16 -7.89 7.48 -13.48
CA LEU A 16 -6.86 7.92 -12.54
C LEU A 16 -7.26 7.47 -11.14
N ALA A 17 -6.39 6.69 -10.50
CA ALA A 17 -6.61 6.21 -9.15
C ALA A 17 -6.64 7.41 -8.17
N PRO A 18 -7.59 7.45 -7.21
CA PRO A 18 -7.68 8.55 -6.28
C PRO A 18 -6.40 8.62 -5.42
N GLU A 19 -5.95 9.84 -5.14
CA GLU A 19 -4.91 10.04 -4.14
C GLU A 19 -5.50 9.97 -2.73
N GLN A 20 -4.73 9.40 -1.81
CA GLN A 20 -5.08 9.31 -0.40
C GLN A 20 -3.89 9.70 0.47
N ILE A 21 -4.15 9.98 1.74
CA ILE A 21 -3.09 10.38 2.67
C ILE A 21 -1.99 9.32 2.78
N ALA A 22 -0.73 9.77 2.81
CA ALA A 22 0.41 8.93 3.18
C ALA A 22 0.27 8.40 4.61
N GLY A 23 -0.53 9.08 5.43
CA GLY A 23 -0.59 8.84 6.86
C GLY A 23 0.72 9.20 7.53
N PRO A 24 0.75 9.13 8.86
CA PRO A 24 1.85 9.69 9.59
C PRO A 24 2.96 8.65 9.74
N TYR A 25 2.99 7.54 8.99
CA TYR A 25 4.02 6.50 9.16
C TYR A 25 4.92 6.33 7.95
N PHE A 26 4.85 7.25 6.98
CA PHE A 26 5.79 7.25 5.86
C PHE A 26 7.21 7.47 6.38
N ARG A 27 8.14 6.71 5.83
CA ARG A 27 9.58 6.94 6.00
C ARG A 27 10.28 6.35 4.78
N ASN A 28 11.43 6.90 4.43
CA ASN A 28 12.24 6.36 3.33
C ASN A 28 13.45 5.56 3.85
N PRO A 29 13.32 4.25 4.13
CA PRO A 29 14.46 3.45 4.59
C PRO A 29 15.38 3.01 3.44
N LYS A 30 15.12 3.44 2.19
CA LYS A 30 15.90 3.09 0.99
C LYS A 30 16.02 1.56 0.77
N LEU A 31 14.93 0.82 0.94
CA LEU A 31 14.91 -0.67 0.94
C LEU A 31 14.38 -1.27 -0.37
N LEU A 32 15.27 -1.73 -1.26
CA LEU A 32 14.86 -2.48 -2.46
C LEU A 32 14.75 -3.98 -2.15
N ARG A 33 13.53 -4.48 -1.93
CA ARG A 33 13.30 -5.90 -1.59
C ARG A 33 11.91 -6.39 -1.92
N ARG A 34 11.81 -7.67 -2.30
CA ARG A 34 10.54 -8.34 -2.59
C ARG A 34 9.86 -8.88 -1.33
N ASN A 35 10.60 -9.59 -0.48
CA ASN A 35 10.09 -10.01 0.82
C ASN A 35 10.34 -8.88 1.83
N ILE A 36 9.26 -8.29 2.33
CA ILE A 36 9.32 -7.19 3.29
C ILE A 36 9.00 -7.64 4.72
N SER A 37 8.63 -8.90 4.94
CA SER A 37 8.14 -9.38 6.25
C SER A 37 9.16 -9.25 7.37
N GLU A 38 10.45 -9.48 7.10
CA GLU A 38 11.51 -9.61 8.10
C GLU A 38 11.15 -10.58 9.26
N GLY A 39 10.34 -11.61 8.98
CA GLY A 39 9.88 -12.55 9.99
C GLY A 39 8.77 -12.05 10.91
N ALA A 40 8.13 -10.91 10.59
CA ALA A 40 6.93 -10.46 11.29
C ALA A 40 5.83 -11.54 11.28
N GLU A 41 5.22 -11.77 12.45
CA GLU A 41 4.12 -12.73 12.60
C GLU A 41 2.84 -12.21 11.91
N GLY A 42 2.14 -13.13 11.26
CA GLY A 42 0.88 -12.87 10.55
C GLY A 42 0.64 -13.85 9.40
N LEU A 43 -0.55 -13.77 8.82
CA LEU A 43 -0.92 -14.60 7.67
C LEU A 43 -0.21 -14.11 6.41
N PRO A 44 0.44 -14.99 5.62
CA PRO A 44 1.17 -14.56 4.43
C PRO A 44 0.28 -13.85 3.39
N LEU A 45 0.84 -12.85 2.71
CA LEU A 45 0.22 -12.13 1.59
C LEU A 45 1.21 -12.00 0.44
N LEU A 46 0.84 -12.54 -0.72
CA LEU A 46 1.48 -12.27 -1.99
C LEU A 46 0.73 -11.12 -2.67
N LEU A 47 1.34 -9.94 -2.69
CA LEU A 47 0.76 -8.73 -3.26
C LEU A 47 1.34 -8.48 -4.65
N ARG A 48 0.48 -8.29 -5.66
CA ARG A 48 0.85 -7.86 -7.00
C ARG A 48 0.12 -6.57 -7.37
N LEU A 49 0.86 -5.51 -7.64
CA LEU A 49 0.32 -4.27 -8.19
C LEU A 49 0.72 -4.15 -9.65
N SER A 50 -0.18 -3.64 -10.48
CA SER A 50 0.10 -3.25 -11.87
C SER A 50 -0.08 -1.74 -12.00
N ILE A 51 0.98 -1.03 -12.36
CA ILE A 51 0.96 0.42 -12.55
C ILE A 51 0.80 0.69 -14.05
N VAL A 52 -0.21 1.47 -14.40
CA VAL A 52 -0.49 1.89 -15.76
C VAL A 52 -0.59 3.41 -15.82
N ASP A 53 -0.24 3.98 -16.95
CA ASP A 53 -0.49 5.38 -17.24
C ASP A 53 -2.00 5.56 -17.48
N ALA A 54 -2.65 6.44 -16.71
CA ALA A 54 -4.09 6.62 -16.74
C ALA A 54 -4.60 7.15 -18.09
N MET A 55 -3.76 7.89 -18.82
CA MET A 55 -4.12 8.53 -20.09
C MET A 55 -4.06 7.56 -21.26
N THR A 56 -3.10 6.63 -21.25
CA THR A 56 -2.77 5.73 -22.36
C THR A 56 -3.12 4.27 -22.09
N GLY A 57 -3.31 3.90 -20.82
CA GLY A 57 -3.47 2.54 -20.35
C GLY A 57 -2.23 1.66 -20.50
N GLN A 58 -1.09 2.25 -20.89
CA GLN A 58 0.15 1.50 -21.07
C GLN A 58 0.82 1.22 -19.72
N PRO A 59 1.52 0.08 -19.55
CA PRO A 59 2.25 -0.19 -18.33
C PRO A 59 3.37 0.82 -18.06
N VAL A 60 3.49 1.28 -16.81
CA VAL A 60 4.58 2.17 -16.38
C VAL A 60 5.76 1.33 -15.90
N SER A 61 6.72 1.08 -16.79
CA SER A 61 7.96 0.37 -16.47
C SER A 61 8.94 1.27 -15.71
N GLY A 62 9.73 0.71 -14.79
CA GLY A 62 10.82 1.41 -14.13
C GLY A 62 10.41 2.42 -13.04
N ALA A 63 9.11 2.68 -12.84
CA ALA A 63 8.65 3.38 -11.65
C ALA A 63 9.00 2.59 -10.38
N LEU A 64 9.30 3.29 -9.30
CA LEU A 64 9.62 2.70 -8.02
C LEU A 64 8.38 2.75 -7.14
N VAL A 65 7.89 1.58 -6.71
CA VAL A 65 6.71 1.46 -5.85
C VAL A 65 7.17 1.16 -4.44
N ASP A 66 6.86 2.06 -3.52
CA ASP A 66 7.09 1.89 -2.08
C ASP A 66 5.78 1.44 -1.42
N ILE A 67 5.85 0.45 -0.53
CA ILE A 67 4.74 0.08 0.34
C ILE A 67 5.16 0.05 1.81
N TRP A 68 4.22 0.39 2.69
CA TRP A 68 4.38 0.24 4.13
C TRP A 68 3.04 -0.05 4.81
N HIS A 69 3.07 -0.88 5.86
CA HIS A 69 1.90 -1.17 6.66
C HIS A 69 2.27 -1.61 8.07
N CYS A 70 1.27 -1.65 8.95
CA CYS A 70 1.44 -2.19 10.29
C CYS A 70 1.52 -3.71 10.29
N ASN A 71 2.07 -4.27 11.36
CA ASN A 71 2.05 -5.72 11.60
C ASN A 71 0.65 -6.23 11.99
N ALA A 72 0.52 -7.54 12.21
CA ALA A 72 -0.76 -8.17 12.61
C ALA A 72 -1.38 -7.55 13.88
N ARG A 73 -0.56 -6.94 14.74
CA ARG A 73 -0.96 -6.29 16.00
C ARG A 73 -1.19 -4.78 15.87
N GLY A 74 -0.95 -4.20 14.70
CA GLY A 74 -1.18 -2.78 14.45
C GLY A 74 0.00 -1.85 14.66
N ALA A 75 1.16 -2.38 15.05
CA ALA A 75 2.36 -1.57 15.23
C ALA A 75 3.11 -1.36 13.90
N TYR A 76 3.65 -0.15 13.70
CA TYR A 76 4.52 0.16 12.56
C TYR A 76 5.98 0.04 12.97
N SER A 77 6.80 -0.53 12.08
CA SER A 77 8.25 -0.56 12.27
C SER A 77 8.79 0.87 12.34
N GLY A 78 9.79 1.12 13.21
CA GLY A 78 10.30 2.45 13.57
C GLY A 78 9.56 3.10 14.74
N TRP A 79 8.33 2.65 15.01
CA TRP A 79 7.46 3.20 16.06
C TRP A 79 6.73 2.07 16.80
N SER A 80 7.39 0.93 16.99
CA SER A 80 6.79 -0.28 17.57
C SER A 80 6.30 -0.10 19.01
N ARG A 81 6.76 0.94 19.71
CA ARG A 81 6.35 1.25 21.09
C ARG A 81 5.10 2.13 21.18
N ILE A 82 4.55 2.58 20.05
CA ILE A 82 3.26 3.28 20.01
C ILE A 82 2.15 2.27 20.24
N ASN A 83 1.24 2.54 21.17
CA ASN A 83 0.10 1.66 21.44
C ASN A 83 -0.93 1.78 20.31
N PRO A 84 -1.14 0.72 19.49
CA PRO A 84 -2.04 0.80 18.35
C PRO A 84 -3.53 0.73 18.74
N ASP A 85 -3.85 0.44 20.00
CA ASP A 85 -5.23 0.41 20.52
C ASP A 85 -5.74 1.80 20.95
N LEU A 86 -4.87 2.82 20.98
CA LEU A 86 -5.26 4.19 21.30
C LEU A 86 -5.38 5.02 20.03
N GLU A 87 -6.57 5.57 19.81
CA GLU A 87 -6.75 6.58 18.78
C GLU A 87 -6.14 7.89 19.26
N VAL A 88 -5.32 8.48 18.39
CA VAL A 88 -4.52 9.66 18.67
C VAL A 88 -4.62 10.59 17.48
N ASP A 89 -4.65 11.88 17.76
CA ASP A 89 -4.67 12.90 16.72
C ASP A 89 -3.43 12.79 15.81
N SER A 90 -3.61 13.04 14.51
CA SER A 90 -2.56 12.90 13.50
C SER A 90 -1.36 13.83 13.74
N ASP A 91 -1.58 15.05 14.22
CA ASP A 91 -0.50 16.00 14.49
C ASP A 91 0.26 15.62 15.76
N ALA A 92 -0.48 15.16 16.78
CA ALA A 92 0.10 14.68 18.03
C ALA A 92 0.97 13.44 17.80
N ILE A 93 0.46 12.45 17.05
CA ILE A 93 1.24 11.26 16.74
C ILE A 93 2.40 11.59 15.81
N GLY A 94 2.21 12.52 14.87
CA GLY A 94 3.21 12.95 13.89
C GLY A 94 4.46 13.64 14.49
N SER A 95 4.39 13.99 15.77
CA SER A 95 5.48 14.60 16.53
C SER A 95 6.32 13.57 17.29
N VAL A 96 5.93 12.28 17.30
CA VAL A 96 6.59 11.23 18.07
C VAL A 96 7.88 10.77 17.36
N PRO A 97 9.07 10.89 17.99
CA PRO A 97 10.32 10.37 17.42
C PRO A 97 10.30 8.84 17.26
N ARG A 98 11.12 8.32 16.35
CA ARG A 98 11.35 6.87 16.22
C ARG A 98 11.64 6.22 17.57
N THR A 99 11.00 5.08 17.81
CA THR A 99 11.13 4.28 19.03
C THR A 99 12.09 3.11 18.89
N ASP A 100 12.41 2.74 17.65
CA ASP A 100 13.30 1.63 17.27
C ASP A 100 13.82 1.82 15.83
N ASP A 101 14.66 0.88 15.40
CA ASP A 101 15.29 0.85 14.08
C ASP A 101 14.67 -0.20 13.14
N ASP A 102 13.59 -0.88 13.55
CA ASP A 102 13.00 -1.98 12.81
C ASP A 102 12.46 -1.52 11.46
N THR A 103 12.60 -2.35 10.42
CA THR A 103 12.17 -2.00 9.06
C THR A 103 11.11 -2.91 8.47
N TYR A 104 10.63 -3.90 9.23
CA TYR A 104 9.65 -4.87 8.76
C TYR A 104 8.45 -4.19 8.08
N LEU A 105 7.89 -4.87 7.10
CA LEU A 105 6.66 -4.48 6.40
C LEU A 105 6.77 -3.12 5.69
N ARG A 106 8.00 -2.77 5.31
CA ARG A 106 8.34 -1.64 4.43
C ARG A 106 9.22 -2.12 3.28
N GLY A 107 9.03 -1.61 2.08
CA GLY A 107 9.97 -1.87 1.00
C GLY A 107 9.55 -1.34 -0.35
N SER A 108 10.49 -1.38 -1.26
CA SER A 108 10.39 -0.82 -2.59
C SER A 108 10.66 -1.89 -3.66
N GLN A 109 9.96 -1.78 -4.79
CA GLN A 109 10.21 -2.59 -5.99
C GLN A 109 10.09 -1.73 -7.23
N PHE A 110 10.98 -1.94 -8.20
CA PHE A 110 10.81 -1.38 -9.53
C PHE A 110 9.72 -2.15 -10.29
N CYS A 111 8.86 -1.40 -10.98
CA CYS A 111 7.95 -1.96 -11.97
C CYS A 111 8.74 -2.68 -13.06
N ASP A 112 8.34 -3.91 -13.37
CA ASP A 112 8.84 -4.64 -14.53
C ASP A 112 8.35 -4.02 -15.85
N GLN A 113 8.75 -4.60 -16.99
CA GLN A 113 8.34 -4.13 -18.32
C GLN A 113 6.82 -4.17 -18.56
N GLN A 114 6.08 -4.90 -17.73
CA GLN A 114 4.62 -4.96 -17.76
C GLN A 114 4.00 -4.09 -16.66
N GLY A 115 4.76 -3.17 -16.07
CA GLY A 115 4.31 -2.26 -15.02
C GLY A 115 4.05 -2.94 -13.69
N ARG A 116 4.54 -4.16 -13.47
CA ARG A 116 4.17 -4.96 -12.28
C ARG A 116 5.24 -4.91 -11.21
N VAL A 117 4.78 -4.82 -9.97
CA VAL A 117 5.58 -5.08 -8.76
C VAL A 117 4.98 -6.23 -7.98
N ARG A 118 5.84 -6.96 -7.27
CA ARG A 118 5.44 -8.11 -6.46
C ARG A 118 6.11 -8.02 -5.10
N PHE A 119 5.31 -8.15 -4.05
CA PHE A 119 5.77 -8.18 -2.67
C PHE A 119 5.32 -9.48 -1.99
N THR A 120 6.19 -10.00 -1.14
CA THR A 120 5.87 -11.04 -0.16
C THR A 120 5.84 -10.36 1.21
N THR A 121 4.68 -10.37 1.84
CA THR A 121 4.43 -9.71 3.13
C THR A 121 3.45 -10.54 3.97
N ILE A 122 2.89 -9.95 5.02
CA ILE A 122 1.74 -10.47 5.76
C ILE A 122 0.51 -9.61 5.50
N TYR A 123 -0.68 -10.18 5.69
CA TYR A 123 -1.91 -9.41 5.77
C TYR A 123 -1.81 -8.38 6.91
N PRO A 124 -2.08 -7.08 6.68
CA PRO A 124 -1.92 -6.09 7.73
C PRO A 124 -2.92 -6.31 8.87
N GLY A 125 -2.54 -5.91 10.08
CA GLY A 125 -3.51 -5.68 11.14
C GLY A 125 -4.25 -4.36 10.92
N PHE A 126 -4.71 -3.77 12.02
CA PHE A 126 -5.36 -2.45 12.03
C PHE A 126 -4.71 -1.55 13.07
N TYR A 127 -5.13 -0.31 13.22
CA TYR A 127 -4.91 0.48 14.44
C TYR A 127 -6.20 1.25 14.73
N ALA A 128 -6.36 1.74 15.95
CA ALA A 128 -7.59 2.38 16.38
C ALA A 128 -7.99 3.50 15.41
N GLY A 129 -9.29 3.54 15.08
CA GLY A 129 -9.85 4.52 14.15
C GLY A 129 -9.66 4.21 12.66
N ARG A 130 -9.11 3.04 12.28
CA ARG A 130 -8.83 2.71 10.87
C ARG A 130 -9.26 1.31 10.44
N ALA A 131 -9.61 1.17 9.17
CA ALA A 131 -9.77 -0.12 8.49
C ALA A 131 -8.39 -0.73 8.14
N LEU A 132 -8.37 -2.00 7.71
CA LEU A 132 -7.14 -2.67 7.28
C LEU A 132 -6.66 -2.06 5.96
N HIS A 133 -5.39 -1.65 5.90
CA HIS A 133 -4.83 -1.06 4.69
C HIS A 133 -3.31 -1.28 4.56
N ILE A 134 -2.83 -1.17 3.32
CA ILE A 134 -1.41 -1.02 3.00
C ILE A 134 -1.22 0.33 2.32
N HIS A 135 -0.30 1.16 2.80
CA HIS A 135 0.02 2.39 2.08
C HIS A 135 0.91 2.10 0.89
N VAL A 136 0.78 2.94 -0.15
CA VAL A 136 1.54 2.83 -1.38
C VAL A 136 1.92 4.20 -1.90
N ALA A 137 3.15 4.34 -2.38
CA ALA A 137 3.62 5.50 -3.12
C ALA A 137 4.27 5.04 -4.43
N VAL A 138 3.99 5.74 -5.53
CA VAL A 138 4.64 5.50 -6.81
C VAL A 138 5.53 6.68 -7.15
N ARG A 139 6.83 6.41 -7.28
CA ARG A 139 7.85 7.39 -7.61
C ARG A 139 8.32 7.21 -9.03
N MET A 140 8.35 8.32 -9.76
CA MET A 140 8.96 8.38 -11.08
C MET A 140 10.44 8.69 -10.87
N VAL A 141 11.29 7.69 -11.09
CA VAL A 141 12.73 7.79 -10.85
C VAL A 141 13.49 7.72 -12.17
N SER A 142 14.58 8.48 -12.27
CA SER A 142 15.46 8.46 -13.44
C SER A 142 16.81 7.82 -13.12
N GLY A 143 17.24 6.88 -13.96
CA GLY A 143 18.57 6.29 -13.92
C GLY A 143 18.98 5.67 -12.57
N SER A 144 20.24 5.87 -12.19
CA SER A 144 20.84 5.33 -10.96
C SER A 144 20.56 6.16 -9.70
N GLU A 145 19.86 7.29 -9.80
CA GLU A 145 19.67 8.26 -8.72
C GLU A 145 18.36 8.05 -7.92
N TYR A 146 17.72 6.89 -8.05
CA TYR A 146 16.44 6.56 -7.39
C TYR A 146 16.44 6.70 -5.85
N LEU A 147 17.63 6.70 -5.23
CA LEU A 147 17.82 6.91 -3.80
C LEU A 147 17.72 8.37 -3.37
N GLU A 148 17.97 9.29 -4.29
CA GLU A 148 17.96 10.74 -4.06
C GLU A 148 16.72 11.41 -4.67
N GLU A 149 16.03 10.73 -5.60
CA GLU A 149 14.76 11.19 -6.16
C GLU A 149 13.65 11.23 -5.09
N ARG A 150 13.03 12.41 -4.97
CA ARG A 150 12.00 12.74 -3.98
C ARG A 150 10.65 13.05 -4.62
N ASN A 151 10.56 13.04 -5.95
CA ASN A 151 9.30 13.18 -6.64
C ASN A 151 8.44 11.93 -6.48
N VAL A 152 7.24 12.11 -5.92
CA VAL A 152 6.22 11.08 -5.77
C VAL A 152 5.09 11.44 -6.72
N ALA A 153 4.79 10.59 -7.71
CA ALA A 153 3.74 10.88 -8.68
C ALA A 153 2.34 10.57 -8.13
N TRP A 154 2.24 9.60 -7.22
CA TRP A 154 0.96 9.19 -6.66
C TRP A 154 1.12 8.55 -5.28
N VAL A 155 0.19 8.83 -4.37
CA VAL A 155 0.11 8.22 -3.03
C VAL A 155 -1.31 7.72 -2.79
N GLY A 156 -1.44 6.53 -2.23
CA GLY A 156 -2.73 5.96 -1.89
C GLY A 156 -2.68 4.90 -0.80
N GLN A 157 -3.83 4.30 -0.54
CA GLN A 157 -4.00 3.20 0.40
C GLN A 157 -4.72 2.05 -0.28
N LEU A 158 -4.25 0.83 -0.04
CA LEU A 158 -4.83 -0.40 -0.56
C LEU A 158 -5.71 -1.00 0.52
N TYR A 159 -7.02 -1.05 0.29
CA TYR A 159 -7.97 -1.64 1.23
C TYR A 159 -8.28 -3.09 0.88
N PHE A 160 -8.93 -3.77 1.81
CA PHE A 160 -9.19 -5.20 1.72
C PHE A 160 -10.70 -5.52 1.73
N PRO A 161 -11.16 -6.56 1.01
CA PRO A 161 -12.55 -6.98 1.06
C PRO A 161 -12.95 -7.50 2.45
N GLU A 162 -14.08 -7.02 2.98
CA GLU A 162 -14.57 -7.33 4.33
C GLU A 162 -14.69 -8.81 4.64
N VAL A 163 -15.10 -9.61 3.64
CA VAL A 163 -15.27 -11.06 3.79
C VAL A 163 -13.94 -11.72 4.17
N VAL A 164 -12.85 -11.30 3.52
CA VAL A 164 -11.52 -11.84 3.79
C VAL A 164 -10.96 -11.26 5.08
N SER A 165 -11.09 -9.94 5.29
CA SER A 165 -10.63 -9.25 6.50
C SER A 165 -11.21 -9.86 7.78
N ARG A 166 -12.50 -10.22 7.79
CA ARG A 166 -13.14 -10.89 8.94
C ARG A 166 -12.50 -12.23 9.28
N ALA A 167 -12.07 -13.00 8.29
CA ALA A 167 -11.41 -14.28 8.54
C ALA A 167 -9.99 -14.07 9.10
N VAL A 168 -9.25 -13.10 8.56
CA VAL A 168 -7.91 -12.72 9.04
C VAL A 168 -7.95 -12.24 10.49
N LEU A 169 -8.88 -11.34 10.82
CA LEU A 169 -9.00 -10.76 12.16
C LEU A 169 -9.34 -11.78 13.25
N ASN A 170 -9.94 -12.92 12.88
CA ASN A 170 -10.22 -14.03 13.80
C ASN A 170 -9.03 -14.97 14.01
N ALA A 171 -7.97 -14.85 13.21
CA ALA A 171 -6.78 -15.69 13.34
C ALA A 171 -5.97 -15.36 14.61
N ARG A 172 -5.14 -16.31 15.04
CA ARG A 172 -4.40 -16.26 16.31
C ARG A 172 -3.59 -14.97 16.48
N ASP A 173 -2.88 -14.55 15.44
CA ASP A 173 -1.94 -13.42 15.50
C ASP A 173 -2.65 -12.05 15.51
N TYR A 174 -3.93 -12.01 15.13
CA TYR A 174 -4.71 -10.78 14.94
C TYR A 174 -5.72 -10.52 16.07
N ARG A 175 -6.22 -11.58 16.73
CA ARG A 175 -7.25 -11.48 17.78
C ARG A 175 -6.71 -10.94 19.12
N GLY A 176 -7.61 -10.57 20.01
CA GLY A 176 -7.25 -10.19 21.40
C GLY A 176 -6.63 -8.81 21.52
N ARG A 177 -7.11 -7.84 20.72
CA ARG A 177 -6.82 -6.41 20.88
C ARG A 177 -7.91 -5.74 21.70
N ALA A 178 -7.58 -4.64 22.37
CA ALA A 178 -8.56 -3.89 23.17
C ALA A 178 -9.49 -3.03 22.31
N SER A 179 -9.00 -2.56 21.15
CA SER A 179 -9.81 -1.84 20.17
C SER A 179 -10.41 -2.79 19.12
N THR A 180 -11.42 -2.29 18.41
CA THR A 180 -12.08 -3.00 17.29
C THR A 180 -11.70 -2.31 15.98
N PRO A 181 -11.42 -3.06 14.89
CA PRO A 181 -11.18 -2.45 13.59
C PRO A 181 -12.45 -1.79 13.06
N LEU A 182 -12.29 -0.71 12.31
CA LEU A 182 -13.38 -0.18 11.48
C LEU A 182 -13.55 -1.07 10.24
N ASN A 183 -14.79 -1.21 9.76
CA ASN A 183 -15.00 -1.65 8.39
C ASN A 183 -14.58 -0.50 7.44
N ASN A 184 -14.35 -0.82 6.18
CA ASN A 184 -13.99 0.14 5.14
C ASN A 184 -14.99 1.32 5.11
N ALA A 185 -16.29 1.06 5.09
CA ALA A 185 -17.30 2.13 5.02
C ALA A 185 -17.32 3.06 6.26
N ASP A 186 -16.81 2.59 7.39
CA ASP A 186 -16.73 3.36 8.64
C ASP A 186 -15.40 4.13 8.76
N ASP A 187 -14.38 3.79 7.96
CA ASP A 187 -13.12 4.53 7.87
C ASP A 187 -13.31 5.81 7.05
N SER A 188 -13.03 6.95 7.67
CA SER A 188 -13.25 8.26 7.04
C SER A 188 -12.35 8.50 5.82
N TYR A 189 -11.14 7.95 5.78
CA TYR A 189 -10.25 8.07 4.62
C TYR A 189 -10.71 7.17 3.48
N TYR A 190 -11.29 6.01 3.79
CA TYR A 190 -11.91 5.18 2.77
C TYR A 190 -13.09 5.92 2.13
N SER A 191 -14.06 6.36 2.95
CA SER A 191 -15.30 6.96 2.44
C SER A 191 -15.11 8.33 1.80
N ASN A 192 -14.17 9.16 2.30
CA ASN A 192 -13.98 10.52 1.78
C ASN A 192 -12.93 10.60 0.66
N MET A 193 -12.02 9.62 0.55
CA MET A 193 -10.95 9.62 -0.45
C MET A 193 -11.06 8.46 -1.45
N ARG A 194 -12.28 7.94 -1.64
CA ARG A 194 -12.62 6.93 -2.65
C ARG A 194 -11.85 5.62 -2.52
N GLY A 195 -11.73 5.10 -1.29
CA GLY A 195 -11.02 3.85 -0.99
C GLY A 195 -11.65 2.61 -1.67
N GLU A 196 -12.89 2.70 -2.14
CA GLU A 196 -13.51 1.67 -2.97
C GLU A 196 -12.76 1.43 -4.29
N ASP A 197 -12.17 2.49 -4.87
CA ASP A 197 -11.42 2.41 -6.12
C ASP A 197 -10.00 1.83 -5.92
N SER A 198 -9.54 1.74 -4.67
CA SER A 198 -8.26 1.16 -4.27
C SER A 198 -8.41 -0.11 -3.42
N THR A 199 -9.59 -0.73 -3.43
CA THR A 199 -9.82 -2.02 -2.76
C THR A 199 -9.28 -3.17 -3.58
N LEU A 200 -8.41 -3.98 -2.96
CA LEU A 200 -7.78 -5.14 -3.59
C LEU A 200 -8.81 -6.21 -3.95
N THR A 201 -8.58 -6.89 -5.07
CA THR A 201 -9.14 -8.24 -5.26
C THR A 201 -8.25 -9.23 -4.51
N VAL A 202 -8.85 -10.02 -3.61
CA VAL A 202 -8.12 -10.94 -2.73
C VAL A 202 -8.79 -12.31 -2.71
N TRP A 203 -7.97 -13.36 -2.75
CA TRP A 203 -8.41 -14.74 -2.54
C TRP A 203 -7.38 -15.55 -1.74
N PRO A 204 -7.81 -16.58 -0.99
CA PRO A 204 -6.90 -17.48 -0.31
C PRO A 204 -6.07 -18.30 -1.31
N ILE A 205 -4.83 -18.59 -0.95
CA ILE A 205 -3.93 -19.45 -1.74
C ILE A 205 -4.29 -20.92 -1.52
N GLY A 206 -4.53 -21.30 -0.26
CA GLY A 206 -5.05 -22.62 0.11
C GLY A 206 -6.54 -22.74 -0.20
N ARG A 207 -6.99 -23.95 -0.58
CA ARG A 207 -8.42 -24.23 -0.81
C ARG A 207 -9.21 -24.37 0.48
N ASP A 208 -8.57 -24.95 1.49
CA ASP A 208 -9.25 -25.40 2.73
C ASP A 208 -8.72 -24.69 3.99
N SER A 209 -7.67 -23.86 3.85
CA SER A 209 -7.06 -23.11 4.96
C SER A 209 -6.64 -21.72 4.52
N HIS A 210 -6.79 -20.76 5.44
CA HIS A 210 -6.25 -19.41 5.29
C HIS A 210 -4.81 -19.29 5.79
N GLU A 211 -4.26 -20.34 6.43
CA GLU A 211 -2.88 -20.36 6.93
C GLU A 211 -1.85 -20.35 5.80
N ASP A 212 -2.21 -20.89 4.63
CA ASP A 212 -1.40 -20.81 3.40
C ASP A 212 -1.28 -19.39 2.84
N GLY A 213 -2.05 -18.45 3.40
CA GLY A 213 -2.04 -17.04 3.06
C GLY A 213 -2.94 -16.67 1.89
N PHE A 214 -2.73 -15.46 1.38
CA PHE A 214 -3.60 -14.82 0.40
C PHE A 214 -2.81 -14.30 -0.79
N PHE A 215 -3.48 -14.22 -1.94
CA PHE A 215 -3.03 -13.45 -3.07
C PHE A 215 -3.91 -12.21 -3.23
N GLY A 216 -3.30 -11.04 -3.25
CA GLY A 216 -3.96 -9.76 -3.46
C GLY A 216 -3.44 -9.06 -4.71
N HIS A 217 -4.33 -8.45 -5.49
CA HIS A 217 -3.91 -7.62 -6.61
C HIS A 217 -4.83 -6.42 -6.88
N LEU A 218 -4.23 -5.40 -7.50
CA LEU A 218 -4.91 -4.21 -8.01
C LEU A 218 -4.15 -3.65 -9.22
N THR A 219 -4.87 -2.96 -10.11
CA THR A 219 -4.28 -2.11 -11.14
C THR A 219 -4.48 -0.65 -10.75
N ILE A 220 -3.41 0.14 -10.76
CA ILE A 220 -3.41 1.54 -10.35
C ILE A 220 -3.06 2.38 -11.58
N GLY A 221 -4.02 3.21 -12.01
CA GLY A 221 -3.79 4.21 -13.05
C GLY A 221 -3.20 5.47 -12.44
N ILE A 222 -2.02 5.90 -12.89
CA ILE A 222 -1.37 7.13 -12.40
C ILE A 222 -1.18 8.13 -13.54
N ASP A 223 -1.03 9.41 -13.19
CA ASP A 223 -0.44 10.41 -14.08
C ASP A 223 1.07 10.44 -13.82
N THR A 224 1.87 10.03 -14.81
CA THR A 224 3.33 9.95 -14.67
C THR A 224 4.03 11.32 -14.59
N PHE A 225 3.30 12.41 -14.86
CA PHE A 225 3.81 13.78 -14.76
C PHE A 225 3.33 14.50 -13.50
N ALA A 226 2.44 13.88 -12.73
CA ALA A 226 1.97 14.45 -11.48
C ALA A 226 3.06 14.51 -10.41
N ALA A 227 2.85 15.40 -9.45
CA ALA A 227 3.60 15.47 -8.21
C ALA A 227 2.57 15.50 -7.07
N SER A 228 2.54 14.41 -6.30
CA SER A 228 1.69 14.26 -5.12
C SER A 228 2.09 15.28 -4.06
N SER A 229 1.10 15.83 -3.37
CA SER A 229 1.31 16.67 -2.17
C SER A 229 1.26 15.87 -0.86
N GLN A 230 0.98 14.56 -0.94
CA GLN A 230 0.79 13.70 0.24
C GLN A 230 2.11 13.26 0.89
N ILE A 231 3.21 13.29 0.13
CA ILE A 231 4.58 13.10 0.62
C ILE A 231 5.41 14.24 0.07
N LYS A 232 5.96 15.07 0.95
CA LYS A 232 6.81 16.20 0.58
C LYS A 232 8.28 15.77 0.55
N PRO A 233 9.16 16.51 -0.14
CA PRO A 233 10.59 16.22 -0.14
C PRO A 233 11.20 16.13 1.27
N GLU A 234 10.71 16.91 2.23
CA GLU A 234 11.18 16.89 3.62
C GLU A 234 10.83 15.58 4.35
N ASP A 235 9.74 14.91 3.98
CA ASP A 235 9.28 13.67 4.63
C ASP A 235 10.26 12.50 4.40
N PHE A 236 11.11 12.58 3.38
CA PHE A 236 12.14 11.58 3.11
C PHE A 236 13.26 11.56 4.16
N ASP A 237 13.47 12.66 4.88
CA ASP A 237 14.49 12.78 5.93
C ASP A 237 13.89 12.80 7.35
N LYS A 238 12.57 12.67 7.46
CA LYS A 238 11.84 12.78 8.73
C LYS A 238 12.23 11.67 9.71
N TYR A 239 12.36 12.03 10.99
CA TYR A 239 12.68 11.12 12.09
C TYR A 239 11.53 10.93 13.10
N THR A 240 10.47 11.72 12.98
CA THR A 240 9.20 11.48 13.67
C THR A 240 8.27 10.66 12.80
N VAL A 241 7.25 10.06 13.41
CA VAL A 241 6.06 9.51 12.74
C VAL A 241 5.65 10.53 11.68
#